data_AF-A0A9N9IS07-F1
#
_entry.id   AF-A0A9N9IS07-F1
#
_cell.length_a   1.000
_cell.length_b   1.000
_cell.length_c   1.000
_cell.angle_alpha   90.00
_cell.angle_beta   90.00
_cell.angle_gamma   90.00
#
_symmetry.space_group_name_H-M   'P 1'
#
loop_
_entity.id
_entity.type
_entity.pdbx_description
1 polymer ?
#
loop_
_entity_poly.entity_id
_entity_poly.type
_entity_poly.pdbx_seq_one_letter_code
_entity_poly.pdbx_strand_id
1 'polypeptide(L)'
;MAPETKSRKPANTAFKQQRLKAWQPILTPKTVLPTFFIIGIIFAPLELQIDYTFCDSLSPVPADALGAEPIFSDTPARFITSSFPDDSQIKVSWAKIIKLLPPKRNPTGDKAVWNCLIRFTLPETLKPPVFMYYRLTNFYQNHRRYVKSFDAEQLKGKAVPANTIKAGNCKPMDVGEDGKIIYPCGLIANSQFNDTLFDPVLRVSPSGAQNVTYTFSNESIAWPSDKEKYKKTQYSLDQIRPPLDWVARYPNGTYTEEFPPPDIETDEHFQVWMRTAGLPDFRKLWGKNENQEMINGDYQ
;
A
#
# COMPACT_ATOMS: atom_id res chain seq x y z
N MET A 1 10.88 -76.77 38.54
CA MET A 1 11.00 -75.53 37.73
C MET A 1 12.11 -75.75 36.72
N ALA A 2 11.79 -75.94 35.44
CA ALA A 2 12.81 -76.04 34.40
C ALA A 2 13.45 -74.65 34.20
N PRO A 3 14.78 -74.55 34.06
CA PRO A 3 15.42 -73.25 33.85
C PRO A 3 15.02 -72.68 32.49
N GLU A 4 14.54 -71.43 32.48
CA GLU A 4 14.33 -70.70 31.23
C GLU A 4 15.65 -70.64 30.46
N THR A 5 15.67 -71.20 29.25
CA THR A 5 16.82 -71.10 28.35
C THR A 5 17.06 -69.63 28.00
N LYS A 6 18.14 -69.03 28.53
CA LYS A 6 18.58 -67.67 28.18
C LYS A 6 18.93 -67.58 26.69
N SER A 7 17.96 -67.20 25.87
CA SER A 7 18.16 -66.95 24.46
C SER A 7 18.84 -65.60 24.26
N ARG A 8 19.98 -65.59 23.56
CA ARG A 8 20.66 -64.35 23.12
C ARG A 8 20.05 -63.79 21.83
N LYS A 9 18.98 -64.39 21.31
CA LYS A 9 18.35 -63.97 20.06
C LYS A 9 17.61 -62.64 20.29
N PRO A 10 17.91 -61.59 19.51
CA PRO A 10 17.19 -60.33 19.62
C PRO A 10 15.70 -60.52 19.30
N ALA A 11 14.84 -59.76 19.97
CA ALA A 11 13.40 -59.85 19.75
C ALA A 11 13.03 -59.50 18.30
N ASN A 12 12.17 -60.32 17.70
CA ASN A 12 11.76 -60.23 16.31
C ASN A 12 10.60 -59.23 16.14
N THR A 13 10.83 -57.97 16.48
CA THR A 13 9.86 -56.88 16.31
C THR A 13 10.22 -56.01 15.11
N ALA A 14 9.22 -55.42 14.44
CA ALA A 14 9.43 -54.56 13.28
C ALA A 14 10.41 -53.40 13.55
N PHE A 15 10.39 -52.85 14.77
CA PHE A 15 11.34 -51.82 15.20
C PHE A 15 12.78 -52.34 15.31
N LYS A 16 13.00 -53.44 16.06
CA LYS A 16 14.35 -53.99 16.29
C LYS A 16 14.98 -54.63 15.06
N GLN A 17 14.15 -55.06 14.12
CA GLN A 17 14.58 -55.67 12.86
C GLN A 17 14.63 -54.66 11.70
N GLN A 18 14.40 -53.36 11.95
CA GLN A 18 14.38 -52.31 10.94
C GLN A 18 13.39 -52.57 9.78
N ARG A 19 12.27 -53.20 10.09
CA ARG A 19 11.16 -53.49 9.17
C ARG A 19 9.94 -52.64 9.48
N LEU A 20 10.17 -51.43 9.99
CA LEU A 20 9.10 -50.46 10.16
C LEU A 20 8.50 -50.14 8.79
N LYS A 21 7.19 -49.86 8.76
CA LYS A 21 6.53 -49.41 7.54
C LYS A 21 7.14 -48.08 7.13
N ALA A 22 8.01 -48.12 6.12
CA ALA A 22 8.62 -46.96 5.53
C ALA A 22 7.95 -46.68 4.18
N TRP A 23 7.79 -45.41 3.87
CA TRP A 23 7.46 -44.98 2.53
C TRP A 23 8.75 -44.50 1.86
N GLN A 24 9.04 -45.04 0.68
CA GLN A 24 10.17 -44.61 -0.14
C GLN A 24 9.61 -43.80 -1.32
N PRO A 25 9.75 -42.47 -1.32
CA PRO A 25 9.31 -41.65 -2.45
C PRO A 25 10.20 -41.92 -3.66
N ILE A 26 9.68 -42.68 -4.63
CA ILE A 26 10.33 -42.81 -5.93
C ILE A 26 9.87 -41.64 -6.80
N LEU A 27 10.79 -40.71 -7.07
CA LEU A 27 10.55 -39.55 -7.91
C LEU A 27 10.51 -39.99 -9.38
N THR A 28 9.30 -40.20 -9.90
CA THR A 28 9.07 -40.52 -11.31
C THR A 28 8.39 -39.34 -12.01
N PRO A 29 8.50 -39.17 -13.33
CA PRO A 29 7.80 -38.10 -14.03
C PRO A 29 6.29 -38.06 -13.75
N LYS A 30 5.66 -39.22 -13.52
CA LYS A 30 4.23 -39.34 -13.18
C LYS A 30 3.87 -38.80 -11.80
N THR A 31 4.80 -38.80 -10.85
CA THR A 31 4.57 -38.24 -9.50
C THR A 31 5.06 -36.81 -9.40
N VAL A 32 6.18 -36.50 -10.05
CA VAL A 32 6.85 -35.19 -9.95
C VAL A 32 6.15 -34.10 -10.75
N LEU A 33 5.72 -34.37 -12.00
CA LEU A 33 5.09 -33.35 -12.84
C LEU A 33 3.77 -32.83 -12.25
N PRO A 34 2.82 -33.69 -11.81
CA PRO A 34 1.59 -33.19 -11.19
C PRO A 34 1.86 -32.38 -9.92
N THR A 35 2.85 -32.78 -9.10
CA THR A 35 3.23 -32.00 -7.91
C THR A 35 3.71 -30.61 -8.28
N PHE A 36 4.56 -30.46 -9.31
CA PHE A 36 4.99 -29.14 -9.77
C PHE A 36 3.85 -28.31 -10.35
N PHE A 37 2.92 -28.89 -11.10
CA PHE A 37 1.75 -28.16 -11.61
C PHE A 37 0.83 -27.69 -10.48
N ILE A 38 0.57 -28.54 -9.48
CA ILE A 38 -0.23 -28.18 -8.31
C ILE A 38 0.42 -27.03 -7.54
N ILE A 39 1.72 -27.13 -7.28
CA ILE A 39 2.50 -26.07 -6.63
C ILE A 39 2.45 -24.78 -7.47
N GLY A 40 2.66 -24.88 -8.79
CA GLY A 40 2.62 -23.74 -9.70
C GLY A 40 1.27 -23.02 -9.71
N ILE A 41 0.16 -23.77 -9.75
CA ILE A 41 -1.19 -23.20 -9.70
C ILE A 41 -1.45 -22.52 -8.35
N ILE A 42 -1.04 -23.15 -7.23
CA ILE A 42 -1.23 -22.59 -5.89
C ILE A 42 -0.43 -21.29 -5.69
N PHE A 43 0.76 -21.21 -6.28
CA PHE A 43 1.68 -20.09 -6.10
C PHE A 43 1.66 -19.05 -7.23
N ALA A 44 0.72 -19.13 -8.18
CA ALA A 44 0.53 -18.09 -9.19
C ALA A 44 -0.39 -16.99 -8.65
N PRO A 45 0.13 -15.84 -8.16
CA PRO A 45 -0.71 -14.74 -7.74
C PRO A 45 -1.41 -14.12 -8.95
N LEU A 46 -2.73 -13.93 -8.84
CA LEU A 46 -3.45 -13.05 -9.76
C LEU A 46 -3.11 -11.60 -9.40
N GLU A 47 -2.55 -10.88 -10.36
CA GLU A 47 -2.14 -9.49 -10.16
C GLU A 47 -2.40 -8.67 -11.43
N LEU A 48 -2.91 -7.45 -11.25
CA LEU A 48 -2.94 -6.41 -12.26
C LEU A 48 -2.14 -5.20 -11.76
N GLN A 49 -1.13 -4.80 -12.52
CA GLN A 49 -0.35 -3.59 -12.26
C GLN A 49 -0.54 -2.61 -13.41
N ILE A 50 -0.87 -1.38 -13.06
CA ILE A 50 -1.05 -0.26 -13.97
C ILE A 50 -0.09 0.86 -13.57
N ASP A 51 0.85 1.20 -14.45
CA ASP A 51 1.74 2.34 -14.29
C ASP A 51 1.08 3.60 -14.85
N TYR A 52 0.70 4.51 -13.95
CA TYR A 52 0.07 5.79 -14.27
C TYR A 52 1.02 6.99 -14.16
N THR A 53 2.33 6.75 -14.03
CA THR A 53 3.35 7.80 -13.78
C THR A 53 3.26 8.96 -14.77
N PHE A 54 2.98 8.66 -16.05
CA PHE A 54 2.92 9.64 -17.13
C PHE A 54 1.50 10.05 -17.52
N CYS A 55 0.51 9.79 -16.66
CA CYS A 55 -0.87 10.18 -16.93
C CYS A 55 -1.04 11.70 -17.06
N ASP A 56 -0.23 12.49 -16.36
CA ASP A 56 -0.27 13.95 -16.40
C ASP A 56 0.12 14.55 -17.77
N SER A 57 0.95 13.84 -18.53
CA SER A 57 1.66 14.33 -19.71
C SER A 57 1.30 13.58 -21.00
N LEU A 58 0.96 12.29 -20.90
CA LEU A 58 0.62 11.46 -22.06
C LEU A 58 -0.89 11.24 -22.25
N SER A 59 -1.71 11.42 -21.22
CA SER A 59 -3.16 11.25 -21.37
C SER A 59 -3.79 12.50 -21.99
N PRO A 60 -4.86 12.34 -22.79
CA PRO A 60 -5.54 13.46 -23.41
C PRO A 60 -6.20 14.35 -22.35
N VAL A 61 -6.10 15.66 -22.57
CA VAL A 61 -6.77 16.67 -21.76
C VAL A 61 -8.05 17.09 -22.47
N PRO A 62 -9.21 17.05 -21.80
CA PRO A 62 -10.46 17.50 -22.40
C PRO A 62 -10.41 18.99 -22.70
N ALA A 63 -11.18 19.43 -23.69
CA ALA A 63 -11.17 20.82 -24.14
C ALA A 63 -11.75 21.80 -23.11
N ASP A 64 -12.53 21.32 -22.16
CA ASP A 64 -13.12 22.12 -21.09
C ASP A 64 -12.18 22.22 -19.88
N ALA A 65 -12.18 23.38 -19.23
CA ALA A 65 -11.23 23.71 -18.17
C ALA A 65 -11.33 22.83 -16.90
N LEU A 66 -12.43 22.10 -16.72
CA LEU A 66 -12.71 21.28 -15.53
C LEU A 66 -12.87 19.78 -15.82
N GLY A 67 -12.73 19.35 -17.08
CA GLY A 67 -12.87 17.96 -17.48
C GLY A 67 -14.20 17.30 -17.10
N ALA A 68 -15.32 18.01 -17.30
CA ALA A 68 -16.67 17.48 -17.12
C ALA A 68 -16.93 16.28 -18.04
N GLU A 69 -16.33 16.27 -19.23
CA GLU A 69 -16.38 15.16 -20.18
C GLU A 69 -14.96 14.59 -20.39
N PRO A 70 -14.54 13.60 -19.59
CA PRO A 70 -13.21 13.02 -19.71
C PRO A 70 -13.03 12.27 -21.04
N ILE A 71 -11.97 12.62 -21.78
CA ILE A 71 -11.54 11.91 -22.99
C ILE A 71 -10.61 10.78 -22.57
N PHE A 72 -10.92 9.55 -22.92
CA PHE A 72 -10.09 8.39 -22.62
C PHE A 72 -9.24 7.99 -23.82
N SER A 73 -8.00 7.61 -23.56
CA SER A 73 -7.12 6.96 -24.54
C SER A 73 -6.55 5.66 -23.98
N ASP A 74 -6.26 4.71 -24.86
CA ASP A 74 -5.60 3.47 -24.46
C ASP A 74 -4.22 3.73 -23.87
N THR A 75 -3.92 3.02 -22.78
CA THR A 75 -2.62 3.08 -22.11
C THR A 75 -1.61 2.22 -22.88
N PRO A 76 -0.38 2.71 -23.14
CA PRO A 76 0.66 1.90 -23.77
C PRO A 76 0.91 0.57 -23.05
N ALA A 77 1.01 -0.53 -23.79
CA ALA A 77 1.14 -1.89 -23.23
C ALA A 77 2.32 -2.05 -22.24
N ARG A 78 3.40 -1.28 -22.38
CA ARG A 78 4.55 -1.28 -21.46
C ARG A 78 4.22 -0.85 -20.02
N PHE A 79 3.10 -0.16 -19.82
CA PHE A 79 2.64 0.31 -18.52
C PHE A 79 1.64 -0.64 -17.87
N ILE A 80 1.32 -1.76 -18.53
CA ILE A 80 0.38 -2.76 -18.05
C ILE A 80 1.19 -4.03 -17.79
N THR A 81 1.07 -4.58 -16.60
CA THR A 81 1.63 -5.90 -16.27
C THR A 81 0.53 -6.69 -15.59
N SER A 82 0.30 -7.92 -16.04
CA SER A 82 -0.75 -8.75 -15.50
C SER A 82 -0.27 -10.19 -15.29
N SER A 83 -0.93 -10.92 -14.41
CA SER A 83 -0.63 -12.32 -14.09
C SER A 83 -1.92 -13.12 -13.97
N PHE A 84 -2.79 -13.00 -14.98
CA PHE A 84 -4.01 -13.79 -15.09
C PHE A 84 -3.81 -14.98 -16.04
N PRO A 85 -4.58 -16.07 -15.89
CA PRO A 85 -4.58 -17.18 -16.84
C PRO A 85 -4.93 -16.76 -18.27
N ASP A 86 -5.89 -15.83 -18.42
CA ASP A 86 -6.24 -15.16 -19.68
C ASP A 86 -6.12 -13.64 -19.51
N ASP A 87 -5.11 -13.05 -20.17
CA ASP A 87 -4.84 -11.61 -20.16
C ASP A 87 -5.33 -10.88 -21.42
N SER A 88 -5.88 -11.62 -22.40
CA SER A 88 -6.25 -11.08 -23.71
C SER A 88 -7.37 -10.03 -23.65
N GLN A 89 -8.17 -10.07 -22.58
CA GLN A 89 -9.31 -9.17 -22.36
C GLN A 89 -8.91 -7.90 -21.60
N ILE A 90 -7.70 -7.84 -21.04
CA ILE A 90 -7.26 -6.70 -20.24
C ILE A 90 -7.07 -5.49 -21.15
N LYS A 91 -7.95 -4.50 -20.97
CA LYS A 91 -7.84 -3.19 -21.58
C LYS A 91 -7.71 -2.16 -20.49
N VAL A 92 -6.74 -1.27 -20.64
CA VAL A 92 -6.54 -0.15 -19.72
C VAL A 92 -6.54 1.13 -20.53
N SER A 93 -7.35 2.09 -20.10
CA SER A 93 -7.40 3.43 -20.67
C SER A 93 -7.35 4.47 -19.57
N TRP A 94 -6.81 5.64 -19.88
CA TRP A 94 -6.66 6.71 -18.91
C TRP A 94 -7.19 8.04 -19.45
N ALA A 95 -7.49 8.97 -18.55
CA ALA A 95 -7.88 10.32 -18.86
C ALA A 95 -7.40 11.27 -17.76
N LYS A 96 -6.98 12.48 -18.13
CA LYS A 96 -6.68 13.55 -17.17
C LYS A 96 -7.87 14.49 -17.06
N ILE A 97 -8.27 14.77 -15.83
CA ILE A 97 -9.27 15.82 -15.53
C ILE A 97 -8.69 16.80 -14.52
N ILE A 98 -9.31 17.98 -14.42
CA ILE A 98 -8.91 19.02 -13.48
C ILE A 98 -10.08 19.29 -12.54
N LYS A 99 -9.87 19.11 -11.22
CA LYS A 99 -10.87 19.40 -10.20
C LYS A 99 -10.43 20.56 -9.32
N LEU A 100 -11.37 21.43 -9.00
CA LEU A 100 -11.14 22.45 -7.98
C LEU A 100 -11.11 21.79 -6.61
N LEU A 101 -10.17 22.21 -5.76
CA LEU A 101 -10.13 21.76 -4.38
C LEU A 101 -11.40 22.21 -3.65
N PRO A 102 -11.95 21.39 -2.74
CA PRO A 102 -13.12 21.77 -1.98
C PRO A 102 -12.83 23.04 -1.15
N PRO A 103 -13.84 23.89 -0.89
CA PRO A 103 -13.67 25.15 -0.16
C PRO A 103 -12.97 24.99 1.19
N LYS A 104 -13.20 23.85 1.86
CA LYS A 104 -12.55 23.49 3.12
C LYS A 104 -11.03 23.36 3.04
N ARG A 105 -10.44 23.06 1.88
CA ARG A 105 -8.97 22.98 1.70
C ARG A 105 -8.41 24.18 0.95
N ASN A 106 -9.29 24.90 0.26
CA ASN A 106 -8.92 26.07 -0.50
C ASN A 106 -10.00 27.15 -0.38
N PRO A 107 -9.95 27.98 0.67
CA PRO A 107 -10.96 29.00 0.95
C PRO A 107 -11.11 30.03 -0.18
N THR A 108 -10.05 30.25 -0.97
CA THR A 108 -10.07 31.17 -2.11
C THR A 108 -10.71 30.59 -3.37
N GLY A 109 -10.93 29.27 -3.45
CA GLY A 109 -11.53 28.61 -4.61
C GLY A 109 -10.62 28.45 -5.85
N ASP A 110 -9.46 29.10 -5.88
CA ASP A 110 -8.61 29.18 -7.08
C ASP A 110 -7.64 28.01 -7.33
N LYS A 111 -7.48 27.08 -6.40
CA LYS A 111 -6.54 25.95 -6.51
C LYS A 111 -7.21 24.77 -7.20
N ALA A 112 -6.73 24.47 -8.39
CA ALA A 112 -7.07 23.27 -9.13
C ALA A 112 -6.01 22.18 -8.93
N VAL A 113 -6.46 20.93 -8.83
CA VAL A 113 -5.63 19.73 -8.84
C VAL A 113 -6.03 18.86 -10.03
N TRP A 114 -5.08 18.12 -10.59
CA TRP A 114 -5.37 17.18 -11.66
C TRP A 114 -5.63 15.79 -11.06
N ASN A 115 -6.54 15.04 -11.67
CA ASN A 115 -6.79 13.65 -11.34
C ASN A 115 -6.53 12.80 -12.59
N CYS A 116 -5.92 11.64 -12.40
CA CYS A 116 -5.90 10.58 -13.40
C CYS A 116 -7.11 9.67 -13.20
N LEU A 117 -7.96 9.54 -14.20
CA LEU A 117 -8.99 8.51 -14.25
C LEU A 117 -8.41 7.31 -14.99
N ILE A 118 -8.52 6.11 -14.41
CA ILE A 118 -8.00 4.87 -14.99
C ILE A 118 -9.18 3.93 -15.14
N ARG A 119 -9.48 3.51 -16.38
CA ARG A 119 -10.42 2.44 -16.65
C ARG A 119 -9.65 1.17 -16.93
N PHE A 120 -10.05 0.08 -16.30
CA PHE A 120 -9.43 -1.23 -16.52
C PHE A 120 -10.47 -2.34 -16.56
N THR A 121 -10.25 -3.33 -17.42
CA THR A 121 -11.05 -4.55 -17.47
C THR A 121 -10.41 -5.62 -16.60
N LEU A 122 -11.17 -6.14 -15.64
CA LEU A 122 -10.79 -7.29 -14.82
C LEU A 122 -11.30 -8.58 -15.51
N PRO A 123 -10.41 -9.48 -15.98
CA PRO A 123 -10.81 -10.64 -16.78
C PRO A 123 -11.45 -11.75 -15.95
N GLU A 124 -11.04 -11.91 -14.69
CA GLU A 124 -11.52 -12.94 -13.78
C GLU A 124 -11.91 -12.37 -12.42
N THR A 125 -12.92 -12.95 -11.78
CA THR A 125 -13.37 -12.55 -10.45
C THR A 125 -12.30 -12.84 -9.39
N LEU A 126 -11.87 -11.82 -8.66
CA LEU A 126 -10.92 -11.95 -7.56
C LEU A 126 -11.66 -12.35 -6.27
N LYS A 127 -11.20 -13.43 -5.65
CA LYS A 127 -11.71 -13.88 -4.35
C LYS A 127 -11.09 -13.08 -3.20
N PRO A 128 -11.82 -12.82 -2.11
CA PRO A 128 -11.25 -12.20 -0.92
C PRO A 128 -10.11 -13.02 -0.32
N PRO A 129 -9.11 -12.37 0.28
CA PRO A 129 -8.95 -10.92 0.39
C PRO A 129 -8.36 -10.28 -0.87
N VAL A 130 -8.92 -9.13 -1.29
CA VAL A 130 -8.39 -8.30 -2.38
C VAL A 130 -7.63 -7.12 -1.78
N PHE A 131 -6.43 -6.84 -2.30
CA PHE A 131 -5.55 -5.79 -1.78
C PHE A 131 -5.23 -4.76 -2.88
N MET A 132 -5.29 -3.49 -2.53
CA MET A 132 -4.85 -2.39 -3.37
C MET A 132 -3.50 -1.86 -2.87
N TYR A 133 -2.49 -1.86 -3.73
CA TYR A 133 -1.16 -1.34 -3.43
C TYR A 133 -0.80 -0.19 -4.36
N TYR A 134 -0.04 0.77 -3.85
CA TYR A 134 0.77 1.63 -4.72
C TYR A 134 2.20 1.11 -4.77
N ARG A 135 2.83 1.18 -5.95
CA ARG A 135 4.23 0.79 -6.18
C ARG A 135 5.03 2.04 -6.50
N LEU A 136 6.16 2.20 -5.84
CA LEU A 136 7.15 3.22 -6.16
C LEU A 136 8.43 2.53 -6.62
N THR A 137 8.99 3.02 -7.72
CA THR A 137 10.28 2.57 -8.24
C THR A 137 11.30 3.69 -8.11
N ASN A 138 12.57 3.31 -8.01
CA ASN A 138 13.69 4.25 -7.89
C ASN A 138 13.56 5.23 -6.70
N PHE A 139 12.93 4.81 -5.60
CA PHE A 139 12.76 5.60 -4.38
C PHE A 139 13.48 4.95 -3.20
N TYR A 140 14.54 5.57 -2.69
CA TYR A 140 15.47 4.94 -1.75
C TYR A 140 15.10 5.13 -0.27
N GLN A 141 14.00 4.49 0.18
CA GLN A 141 13.65 4.46 1.61
C GLN A 141 14.74 3.82 2.50
N ASN A 142 15.54 2.92 1.93
CA ASN A 142 16.61 2.19 2.61
C ASN A 142 17.90 3.01 2.81
N HIS A 143 17.96 4.25 2.35
CA HIS A 143 19.16 5.07 2.53
C HIS A 143 19.43 5.33 4.02
N ARG A 144 20.67 5.12 4.48
CA ARG A 144 21.06 5.17 5.91
C ARG A 144 20.58 6.42 6.65
N ARG A 145 20.65 7.59 6.01
CA ARG A 145 20.18 8.85 6.59
C ARG A 145 18.65 8.92 6.64
N TYR A 146 17.98 8.41 5.62
CA TYR A 146 16.51 8.43 5.50
C TYR A 146 15.87 7.55 6.59
N VAL A 147 16.30 6.30 6.71
CA VAL A 147 15.77 5.33 7.69
C VAL A 147 15.84 5.82 9.13
N LYS A 148 16.87 6.62 9.46
CA LYS A 148 17.05 7.16 10.82
C LYS A 148 16.32 8.47 11.06
N SER A 149 15.81 9.12 10.03
CA SER A 149 15.31 10.49 10.11
C SER A 149 13.86 10.54 10.56
N PHE A 150 13.67 10.32 11.86
CA PHE A 150 12.43 10.51 12.62
C PHE A 150 12.76 10.57 14.13
N ASP A 151 11.80 11.01 14.96
CA ASP A 151 11.92 10.97 16.41
C ASP A 151 10.83 10.08 17.02
N ALA A 152 11.24 9.01 17.69
CA ALA A 152 10.31 8.00 18.20
C ALA A 152 9.44 8.50 19.35
N GLU A 153 9.93 9.43 20.17
CA GLU A 153 9.17 9.96 21.30
C GLU A 153 8.14 10.98 20.82
N GLN A 154 8.47 11.74 19.78
CA GLN A 154 7.53 12.60 19.05
C GLN A 154 6.38 11.79 18.44
N LEU A 155 6.68 10.66 17.79
CA LEU A 155 5.65 9.78 17.20
C LEU A 155 4.78 9.09 18.26
N LYS A 156 5.33 8.83 19.47
CA LYS A 156 4.56 8.41 20.65
C LYS A 156 3.74 9.55 21.28
N GLY A 157 3.59 10.68 20.58
CA GLY A 157 2.74 11.79 20.98
C GLY A 157 3.36 12.74 22.03
N LYS A 158 4.61 12.53 22.45
CA LYS A 158 5.23 13.39 23.47
C LYS A 158 5.65 14.73 22.87
N ALA A 159 5.40 15.82 23.61
CA ALA A 159 5.86 17.16 23.26
C ALA A 159 7.36 17.33 23.57
N VAL A 160 8.24 16.77 22.73
CA VAL A 160 9.69 16.86 22.86
C VAL A 160 10.17 18.29 22.57
N PRO A 161 11.04 18.91 23.40
CA PRO A 161 11.48 20.29 23.19
C PRO A 161 12.39 20.44 21.96
N ALA A 162 12.37 21.63 21.36
CA ALA A 162 13.08 21.93 20.11
C ALA A 162 14.59 21.62 20.15
N ASN A 163 15.25 21.87 21.28
CA ASN A 163 16.68 21.59 21.44
C ASN A 163 17.00 20.10 21.33
N THR A 164 16.13 19.23 21.87
CA THR A 164 16.29 17.78 21.78
C THR A 164 16.02 17.29 20.36
N ILE A 165 14.99 17.82 19.69
CA ILE A 165 14.70 17.49 18.29
C ILE A 165 15.85 17.91 17.37
N LYS A 166 16.43 19.10 17.56
CA LYS A 166 17.62 19.58 16.83
C LYS A 166 18.88 18.77 17.10
N ALA A 167 19.03 18.19 18.29
CA ALA A 167 20.15 17.32 18.61
C ALA A 167 19.95 15.87 18.11
N GLY A 168 18.70 15.50 17.81
CA GLY A 168 18.29 14.16 17.41
C GLY A 168 18.52 13.82 15.93
N ASN A 169 17.79 12.80 15.47
CA ASN A 169 17.96 12.25 14.12
C ASN A 169 17.08 12.90 13.05
N CYS A 170 16.18 13.80 13.42
CA CYS A 170 15.22 14.42 12.49
C CYS A 170 15.85 15.36 11.45
N LYS A 171 17.15 15.64 11.53
CA LYS A 171 17.85 16.47 10.53
C LYS A 171 17.68 15.91 9.11
N PRO A 172 17.49 16.79 8.11
CA PRO A 172 17.37 18.25 8.20
C PRO A 172 15.95 18.77 8.52
N MET A 173 14.98 17.88 8.72
CA MET A 173 13.56 18.20 8.94
C MET A 173 13.23 18.22 10.44
N ASP A 174 13.98 18.98 11.23
CA ASP A 174 13.86 19.05 12.69
C ASP A 174 13.07 20.29 13.17
N VAL A 175 13.53 21.49 12.83
CA VAL A 175 12.94 22.77 13.22
C VAL A 175 12.99 23.74 12.04
N GLY A 176 11.89 24.44 11.79
CA GLY A 176 11.80 25.43 10.72
C GLY A 176 12.58 26.72 11.01
N GLU A 177 12.70 27.56 9.99
CA GLU A 177 13.35 28.89 10.09
C GLU A 177 12.64 29.82 11.08
N ASP A 178 11.33 29.62 11.29
CA ASP A 178 10.50 30.29 12.27
C ASP A 178 10.73 29.84 13.72
N GLY A 179 11.65 28.90 13.94
CA GLY A 179 11.95 28.34 15.27
C GLY A 179 10.92 27.31 15.76
N LYS A 180 9.87 27.02 14.98
CA LYS A 180 8.84 26.03 15.30
C LYS A 180 9.30 24.62 14.96
N ILE A 181 8.90 23.67 15.80
CA ILE A 181 9.25 22.25 15.64
C ILE A 181 8.47 21.69 14.44
N ILE A 182 9.15 20.99 13.54
CA ILE A 182 8.46 20.28 12.46
C ILE A 182 7.76 19.06 13.07
N TYR A 183 6.46 18.93 12.84
CA TYR A 183 5.67 17.78 13.30
C TYR A 183 4.85 17.21 12.15
N PRO A 184 4.94 15.90 11.87
CA PRO A 184 5.98 14.96 12.34
C PRO A 184 7.36 15.29 11.75
N CYS A 185 8.43 15.18 12.53
CA CYS A 185 9.79 15.52 12.09
C CYS A 185 10.44 14.39 11.29
N GLY A 186 11.44 14.76 10.49
CA GLY A 186 12.28 13.83 9.75
C GLY A 186 11.92 13.64 8.28
N LEU A 187 12.88 13.12 7.51
CA LEU A 187 12.78 12.93 6.07
C LEU A 187 11.67 11.94 5.69
N ILE A 188 11.45 10.91 6.52
CA ILE A 188 10.44 9.88 6.23
C ILE A 188 9.05 10.52 6.17
N ALA A 189 8.68 11.26 7.21
CA ALA A 189 7.39 11.92 7.27
C ALA A 189 7.25 13.02 6.20
N ASN A 190 8.31 13.80 5.98
CA ASN A 190 8.29 14.89 5.00
C ASN A 190 7.93 14.40 3.59
N SER A 191 8.56 13.33 3.10
CA SER A 191 8.32 12.81 1.75
C SER A 191 7.18 11.79 1.67
N GLN A 192 6.14 11.91 2.51
CA GLN A 192 4.97 11.03 2.46
C GLN A 192 4.32 10.99 1.08
N PHE A 193 4.05 9.79 0.58
CA PHE A 193 3.23 9.60 -0.62
C PHE A 193 1.87 10.29 -0.45
N ASN A 194 1.50 11.13 -1.42
CA ASN A 194 0.40 12.07 -1.29
C ASN A 194 -0.71 11.90 -2.34
N ASP A 195 -0.59 10.97 -3.27
CA ASP A 195 -1.70 10.65 -4.18
C ASP A 195 -2.82 9.97 -3.40
N THR A 196 -4.06 10.31 -3.75
CA THR A 196 -5.26 9.72 -3.16
C THR A 196 -5.91 8.80 -4.16
N LEU A 197 -5.93 7.49 -3.86
CA LEU A 197 -6.59 6.49 -4.68
C LEU A 197 -8.06 6.36 -4.26
N PHE A 198 -8.96 6.36 -5.25
CA PHE A 198 -10.39 6.22 -5.03
C PHE A 198 -10.81 4.76 -5.20
N ASP A 199 -11.94 4.40 -4.57
CA ASP A 199 -12.54 3.07 -4.71
C ASP A 199 -12.98 2.83 -6.16
N PRO A 200 -12.58 1.70 -6.79
CA PRO A 200 -12.98 1.36 -8.15
C PRO A 200 -14.49 1.21 -8.27
N VAL A 201 -15.06 1.77 -9.32
CA VAL A 201 -16.49 1.67 -9.63
C VAL A 201 -16.68 0.73 -10.80
N LEU A 202 -17.39 -0.37 -10.57
CA LEU A 202 -17.81 -1.27 -11.64
C LEU A 202 -18.83 -0.54 -12.53
N ARG A 203 -18.46 -0.43 -13.80
CA ARG A 203 -19.28 0.17 -14.86
C ARG A 203 -20.11 -0.93 -15.51
N VAL A 204 -21.42 -0.86 -15.34
CA VAL A 204 -22.34 -1.78 -16.01
C VAL A 204 -22.84 -1.14 -17.31
N SER A 205 -22.82 -1.89 -18.42
CA SER A 205 -23.41 -1.50 -19.71
C SER A 205 -24.94 -1.30 -19.61
N PRO A 206 -25.62 -0.65 -20.58
CA PRO A 206 -26.77 0.24 -20.33
C PRO A 206 -28.12 -0.43 -19.99
N SER A 207 -28.14 -1.68 -19.55
CA SER A 207 -29.35 -2.40 -19.15
C SER A 207 -29.68 -2.19 -17.66
N GLY A 208 -30.01 -0.96 -17.27
CA GLY A 208 -30.72 -0.63 -16.02
C GLY A 208 -30.03 -0.97 -14.68
N ALA A 209 -28.82 -1.54 -14.69
CA ALA A 209 -28.07 -1.85 -13.49
C ALA A 209 -27.32 -0.61 -12.99
N GLN A 210 -27.32 -0.40 -11.67
CA GLN A 210 -26.59 0.70 -11.05
C GLN A 210 -25.08 0.41 -11.02
N ASN A 211 -24.27 1.46 -11.15
CA ASN A 211 -22.83 1.37 -10.90
C ASN A 211 -22.60 0.88 -9.47
N VAL A 212 -21.74 -0.13 -9.32
CA VAL A 212 -21.43 -0.72 -8.01
C VAL A 212 -20.01 -0.32 -7.64
N THR A 213 -19.87 0.43 -6.55
CA THR A 213 -18.55 0.78 -6.00
C THR A 213 -17.99 -0.40 -5.23
N TYR A 214 -16.78 -0.84 -5.58
CA TYR A 214 -16.02 -1.82 -4.82
C TYR A 214 -15.17 -1.09 -3.77
N THR A 215 -15.66 -1.05 -2.54
CA THR A 215 -15.03 -0.29 -1.45
C THR A 215 -13.84 -1.02 -0.85
N PHE A 216 -12.71 -0.33 -0.74
CA PHE A 216 -11.58 -0.79 0.05
C PHE A 216 -11.64 -0.22 1.46
N SER A 217 -11.32 -1.04 2.45
CA SER A 217 -11.11 -0.56 3.81
C SER A 217 -9.70 0.02 3.95
N ASN A 218 -9.62 1.21 4.54
CA ASN A 218 -8.36 1.84 4.95
C ASN A 218 -8.00 1.49 6.41
N GLU A 219 -8.81 0.65 7.06
CA GLU A 219 -8.56 0.18 8.42
C GLU A 219 -7.85 -1.17 8.42
N SER A 220 -7.05 -1.42 9.45
CA SER A 220 -6.28 -2.66 9.62
C SER A 220 -5.36 -2.97 8.44
N ILE A 221 -4.79 -1.91 7.84
CA ILE A 221 -3.74 -1.95 6.82
C ILE A 221 -2.34 -1.85 7.46
N ALA A 222 -2.23 -1.23 8.62
CA ALA A 222 -1.01 -1.18 9.43
C ALA A 222 -0.92 -2.38 10.38
N TRP A 223 0.30 -2.77 10.74
CA TRP A 223 0.51 -3.86 11.69
C TRP A 223 0.04 -3.44 13.09
N PRO A 224 -0.59 -4.33 13.87
CA PRO A 224 -0.97 -4.02 15.25
C PRO A 224 0.20 -3.50 16.09
N SER A 225 1.40 -4.07 15.91
CA SER A 225 2.63 -3.64 16.58
C SER A 225 3.18 -2.29 16.10
N ASP A 226 2.83 -1.85 14.89
CA ASP A 226 3.16 -0.52 14.42
C ASP A 226 2.24 0.52 15.05
N LYS A 227 0.94 0.24 15.19
CA LYS A 227 -0.04 1.13 15.84
C LYS A 227 0.37 1.55 17.25
N GLU A 228 1.03 0.67 18.00
CA GLU A 228 1.51 0.98 19.36
C GLU A 228 2.59 2.07 19.39
N LYS A 229 3.28 2.32 18.28
CA LYS A 229 4.35 3.31 18.16
C LYS A 229 3.84 4.72 17.93
N TYR A 230 2.57 4.87 17.55
CA TYR A 230 1.96 6.15 17.19
C TYR A 230 0.88 6.52 18.18
N LYS A 231 0.92 7.76 18.66
CA LYS A 231 -0.10 8.32 19.55
C LYS A 231 -0.42 9.75 19.15
N LYS A 232 -1.63 10.18 19.48
CA LYS A 232 -2.03 11.57 19.29
C LYS A 232 -1.05 12.52 19.97
N THR A 233 -0.69 13.58 19.26
CA THR A 233 0.27 14.59 19.73
C THR A 233 -0.23 15.38 20.94
N GLN A 234 0.69 15.69 21.85
CA GLN A 234 0.49 16.57 23.00
C GLN A 234 1.06 17.99 22.78
N TYR A 235 1.62 18.28 21.61
CA TYR A 235 2.09 19.63 21.27
C TYR A 235 0.93 20.62 21.18
N SER A 236 1.18 21.86 21.56
CA SER A 236 0.30 22.98 21.26
C SER A 236 0.56 23.52 19.84
N LEU A 237 -0.46 24.05 19.17
CA LEU A 237 -0.42 24.45 17.76
C LEU A 237 0.63 25.54 17.46
N ASP A 238 0.95 26.38 18.45
CA ASP A 238 1.95 27.45 18.36
C ASP A 238 3.39 26.92 18.32
N GLN A 239 3.65 25.75 18.90
CA GLN A 239 4.98 25.16 19.00
C GLN A 239 5.40 24.42 17.74
N ILE A 240 4.43 23.98 16.93
CA ILE A 240 4.65 23.06 15.82
C ILE A 240 4.27 23.66 14.47
N ARG A 241 4.85 23.09 13.42
CA ARG A 241 4.52 23.38 12.03
C ARG A 241 4.54 22.11 11.18
N PRO A 242 3.82 22.07 10.05
CA PRO A 242 3.92 20.96 9.11
C PRO A 242 5.32 20.84 8.48
N PRO A 243 5.69 19.64 8.01
CA PRO A 243 6.83 19.42 7.12
C PRO A 243 6.75 20.29 5.87
N LEU A 244 7.91 20.55 5.25
CA LEU A 244 8.03 21.49 4.14
C LEU A 244 7.22 21.04 2.91
N ASP A 245 7.25 19.74 2.59
CA ASP A 245 6.50 19.20 1.45
C ASP A 245 4.99 19.04 1.74
N TRP A 246 4.57 19.34 2.98
CA TRP A 246 3.16 19.29 3.39
C TRP A 246 2.49 20.66 3.30
N VAL A 247 3.23 21.74 3.03
CA VAL A 247 2.72 23.12 3.03
C VAL A 247 1.55 23.31 2.06
N ALA A 248 1.48 22.56 0.96
CA ALA A 248 0.33 22.61 0.06
C ALA A 248 -0.98 22.10 0.70
N ARG A 249 -0.88 21.20 1.69
CA ARG A 249 -2.02 20.62 2.42
C ARG A 249 -2.51 21.52 3.56
N TYR A 250 -1.64 22.37 4.09
CA TYR A 250 -1.90 23.24 5.24
C TYR A 250 -1.78 24.70 4.81
N PRO A 251 -2.89 25.45 4.66
CA PRO A 251 -2.85 26.85 4.28
C PRO A 251 -1.88 27.65 5.15
N ASN A 252 -1.11 28.55 4.52
CA ASN A 252 -0.05 29.36 5.16
C ASN A 252 1.09 28.55 5.81
N GLY A 253 1.16 27.22 5.60
CA GLY A 253 2.24 26.38 6.10
C GLY A 253 2.26 26.23 7.62
N THR A 254 1.11 26.41 8.29
CA THR A 254 0.98 26.32 9.75
C THR A 254 -0.22 25.46 10.13
N TYR A 255 -0.13 24.78 11.27
CA TYR A 255 -1.29 24.12 11.87
C TYR A 255 -2.20 25.15 12.54
N THR A 256 -3.51 25.01 12.33
CA THR A 256 -4.55 25.87 12.92
C THR A 256 -5.68 25.02 13.49
N GLU A 257 -6.66 25.62 14.18
CA GLU A 257 -7.83 24.87 14.66
C GLU A 257 -8.69 24.33 13.50
N GLU A 258 -8.74 25.05 12.37
CA GLU A 258 -9.42 24.60 11.14
C GLU A 258 -8.63 23.50 10.40
N PHE A 259 -7.29 23.59 10.44
CA PHE A 259 -6.36 22.63 9.85
C PHE A 259 -5.41 22.06 10.90
N PRO A 260 -5.91 21.21 11.81
CA PRO A 260 -5.11 20.66 12.89
C PRO A 260 -4.03 19.70 12.38
N PRO A 261 -3.00 19.41 13.19
CA PRO A 261 -2.05 18.35 12.88
C PRO A 261 -2.76 17.01 12.69
N PRO A 262 -2.22 16.12 11.82
CA PRO A 262 -2.86 14.83 11.57
C PRO A 262 -2.79 13.96 12.83
N ASP A 263 -3.86 13.19 13.05
CA ASP A 263 -3.89 12.19 14.11
C ASP A 263 -3.19 10.91 13.64
N ILE A 264 -1.88 10.86 13.85
CA ILE A 264 -1.02 9.75 13.42
C ILE A 264 -1.34 8.41 14.12
N GLU A 265 -2.13 8.42 15.20
CA GLU A 265 -2.60 7.20 15.86
C GLU A 265 -3.65 6.46 15.01
N THR A 266 -4.51 7.21 14.31
CA THR A 266 -5.58 6.66 13.48
C THR A 266 -5.26 6.68 11.99
N ASP A 267 -4.29 7.49 11.56
CA ASP A 267 -3.82 7.54 10.16
C ASP A 267 -2.93 6.33 9.82
N GLU A 268 -3.56 5.21 9.45
CA GLU A 268 -2.84 3.99 9.08
C GLU A 268 -2.02 4.14 7.79
N HIS A 269 -2.39 5.03 6.86
CA HIS A 269 -1.58 5.28 5.66
C HIS A 269 -0.24 5.91 6.02
N PHE A 270 -0.23 6.85 6.99
CA PHE A 270 1.00 7.39 7.56
C PHE A 270 1.85 6.29 8.20
N GLN A 271 1.24 5.39 8.98
CA GLN A 271 1.94 4.29 9.65
C GLN A 271 2.58 3.33 8.63
N VAL A 272 1.85 2.97 7.57
CA VAL A 272 2.35 2.14 6.46
C VAL A 272 3.53 2.82 5.76
N TRP A 273 3.47 4.14 5.57
CA TRP A 273 4.56 4.91 4.96
C TRP A 273 5.81 4.95 5.84
N MET A 274 5.64 5.21 7.14
CA MET A 274 6.74 5.31 8.11
C MET A 274 7.51 3.99 8.28
N ARG A 275 6.88 2.85 8.01
CA ARG A 275 7.56 1.56 7.91
C ARG A 275 8.35 1.49 6.61
N THR A 276 9.64 1.83 6.64
CA THR A 276 10.51 1.88 5.45
C THR A 276 10.65 0.55 4.71
N ALA A 277 10.79 0.61 3.38
CA ALA A 277 11.07 -0.52 2.53
C ALA A 277 12.58 -0.82 2.44
N GLY A 278 12.94 -2.09 2.26
CA GLY A 278 14.33 -2.52 2.16
C GLY A 278 14.98 -2.31 0.78
N LEU A 279 14.18 -2.13 -0.27
CA LEU A 279 14.60 -1.99 -1.66
C LEU A 279 14.05 -0.70 -2.28
N PRO A 280 14.67 -0.16 -3.35
CA PRO A 280 14.19 1.05 -4.02
C PRO A 280 12.92 0.85 -4.87
N ASP A 281 12.56 -0.40 -5.10
CA ASP A 281 11.32 -0.81 -5.74
C ASP A 281 10.48 -1.54 -4.68
N PHE A 282 9.36 -0.94 -4.31
CA PHE A 282 8.54 -1.45 -3.23
C PHE A 282 7.06 -1.13 -3.43
N ARG A 283 6.24 -1.91 -2.71
CA ARG A 283 4.79 -1.73 -2.65
C ARG A 283 4.38 -1.35 -1.23
N LYS A 284 3.32 -0.56 -1.12
CA LYS A 284 2.69 -0.19 0.15
C LYS A 284 1.20 -0.40 0.03
N LEU A 285 0.61 -0.99 1.07
CA LEU A 285 -0.82 -1.27 1.10
C LEU A 285 -1.57 0.06 1.21
N TRP A 286 -2.52 0.28 0.30
CA TRP A 286 -3.45 1.39 0.37
C TRP A 286 -4.74 0.95 1.04
N GLY A 287 -5.34 -0.14 0.60
CA GLY A 287 -6.58 -0.64 1.16
C GLY A 287 -6.76 -2.14 0.93
N LYS A 288 -7.68 -2.74 1.69
CA LYS A 288 -8.02 -4.16 1.55
C LYS A 288 -9.52 -4.38 1.64
N ASN A 289 -10.03 -5.39 0.96
CA ASN A 289 -11.40 -5.88 1.12
C ASN A 289 -11.36 -7.39 1.37
N GLU A 290 -11.77 -7.79 2.58
CA GLU A 290 -11.69 -9.17 3.06
C GLU A 290 -13.01 -9.93 2.89
N ASN A 291 -14.09 -9.24 2.49
CA ASN A 291 -15.45 -9.75 2.61
C ASN A 291 -16.17 -9.94 1.26
N GLN A 292 -15.77 -9.18 0.22
CA GLN A 292 -16.49 -9.14 -1.06
C GLN A 292 -15.59 -9.57 -2.22
N GLU A 293 -16.12 -10.43 -3.08
CA GLU A 293 -15.48 -10.78 -4.36
C GLU A 293 -15.48 -9.56 -5.30
N MET A 294 -14.36 -9.31 -5.97
CA MET A 294 -14.28 -8.29 -7.02
C MET A 294 -14.61 -8.97 -8.35
N ILE A 295 -15.85 -8.81 -8.81
CA ILE A 295 -16.36 -9.50 -10.00
C ILE A 295 -15.67 -9.04 -11.28
N ASN A 296 -15.53 -9.94 -12.26
CA ASN A 296 -14.98 -9.59 -13.57
C ASN A 296 -15.84 -8.50 -14.25
N GLY A 297 -15.18 -7.56 -14.95
CA GLY A 297 -15.86 -6.44 -15.60
C GLY A 297 -15.00 -5.19 -15.73
N ASP A 298 -15.61 -4.11 -16.21
CA ASP A 298 -14.92 -2.83 -16.44
C ASP A 298 -15.03 -1.92 -15.22
N TYR A 299 -13.90 -1.53 -14.66
CA TYR A 299 -13.80 -0.63 -13.53
C TYR A 299 -13.27 0.75 -13.95
N GLN A 300 -13.53 1.77 -13.12
CA GLN A 300 -12.94 3.10 -13.20
C GLN A 300 -12.54 3.61 -11.82
#